data_AF-A0AAU6QQD6-F1
#
_entry.id   AF-A0AAU6QQD6-F1
#
_cell.length_a   1.000
_cell.length_b   1.000
_cell.length_c   1.000
_cell.angle_alpha   90.00
_cell.angle_beta   90.00
_cell.angle_gamma   90.00
#
_symmetry.space_group_name_H-M   'P 1'
#
loop_
_entity.id
_entity.type
_entity.pdbx_description
1 polymer ?
#
loop_
_entity_poly.entity_id
_entity_poly.type
_entity_poly.pdbx_seq_one_letter_code
_entity_poly.pdbx_strand_id
1 'polypeptide(L)'
;MAIYGIGTDIVQVSRVAAVMTRTNGRFAEKVLGPDELRIYHARQARSAARGLAFLATRFSAKEAFSKAIGLGMHWPMTWRALQTLNKPSGEPMVVASGELAEWLDARGITARVTISDERDYAVSFVIAETVQAEDATSAPDSDVR
;
A
#
# COMPACT_ATOMS: atom_id res chain seq x y z
N MET A 1 5.05 8.66 -18.83
CA MET A 1 4.52 8.37 -17.49
C MET A 1 4.87 9.54 -16.60
N ALA A 2 3.89 10.02 -15.81
CA ALA A 2 4.08 11.07 -14.82
C ALA A 2 3.80 10.51 -13.42
N ILE A 3 4.37 11.14 -12.40
CA ILE A 3 4.05 10.81 -11.00
C ILE A 3 2.61 11.27 -10.74
N TYR A 4 1.73 10.32 -10.43
CA TYR A 4 0.37 10.59 -9.95
C TYR A 4 0.41 11.10 -8.51
N GLY A 5 1.24 10.48 -7.68
CA GLY A 5 1.42 10.86 -6.29
C GLY A 5 2.50 10.05 -5.59
N ILE A 6 2.90 10.53 -4.42
CA ILE A 6 3.85 9.87 -3.54
C ILE A 6 3.22 9.65 -2.17
N GLY A 7 3.67 8.61 -1.49
CA GLY A 7 3.21 8.32 -0.14
C GLY A 7 4.30 7.69 0.69
N THR A 8 4.34 8.08 1.96
CA THR A 8 5.19 7.46 2.96
C THR A 8 4.43 7.25 4.25
N ASP A 9 4.82 6.24 5.00
CA ASP A 9 4.29 5.99 6.33
C ASP A 9 5.35 5.33 7.20
N ILE A 10 5.37 5.70 8.48
CA ILE A 10 6.23 5.11 9.50
C ILE A 10 5.37 4.60 10.65
N VAL A 11 5.60 3.35 11.04
CA VAL A 11 4.82 2.63 12.04
C VAL A 11 5.75 2.17 13.14
N GLN A 12 5.40 2.50 14.39
CA GLN A 12 6.07 1.92 15.54
C GLN A 12 5.52 0.51 15.80
N VAL A 13 6.39 -0.50 15.85
CA VAL A 13 6.01 -1.91 16.00
C VAL A 13 5.26 -2.16 17.31
N SER A 14 5.64 -1.46 18.39
CA SER A 14 4.96 -1.53 19.69
C SER A 14 3.51 -1.05 19.64
N ARG A 15 3.16 -0.09 18.78
CA ARG A 15 1.78 0.35 18.59
C ARG A 15 0.94 -0.73 17.92
N VAL A 16 1.50 -1.42 16.93
CA VAL A 16 0.84 -2.58 16.31
C VAL A 16 0.65 -3.70 17.33
N ALA A 17 1.64 -3.94 18.18
CA ALA A 17 1.55 -4.93 19.26
C ALA A 17 0.39 -4.61 20.21
N ALA A 18 0.29 -3.36 20.66
CA ALA A 18 -0.78 -2.92 21.56
C ALA A 18 -2.18 -3.10 20.94
N VAL A 19 -2.32 -2.82 19.63
CA VAL A 19 -3.58 -3.05 18.90
C VAL A 19 -3.89 -4.55 18.79
N MET A 20 -2.88 -5.38 18.49
CA MET A 20 -3.02 -6.83 18.43
C MET A 20 -3.50 -7.40 19.77
N THR A 21 -2.91 -6.97 20.89
CA THR A 21 -3.36 -7.36 22.23
C THR A 21 -4.80 -6.93 22.48
N ARG A 22 -5.15 -5.65 22.23
CA ARG A 22 -6.51 -5.14 22.46
C ARG A 22 -7.58 -5.82 21.61
N THR A 23 -7.22 -6.30 20.42
CA THR A 23 -8.15 -6.93 19.48
C THR A 23 -8.17 -8.46 19.56
N ASN A 24 -7.39 -9.05 20.47
CA ASN A 24 -7.17 -10.50 20.57
C ASN A 24 -6.74 -11.10 19.22
N GLY A 25 -5.81 -10.45 18.53
CA GLY A 25 -5.23 -10.90 17.25
C GLY A 25 -6.05 -10.62 15.99
N ARG A 26 -7.35 -10.28 16.12
CA ARG A 26 -8.24 -10.01 14.97
C ARG A 26 -7.80 -8.86 14.06
N PHE A 27 -6.91 -8.00 14.55
CA PHE A 27 -6.38 -6.90 13.74
C PHE A 27 -5.61 -7.40 12.50
N ALA A 28 -4.91 -8.52 12.57
CA ALA A 28 -4.22 -9.10 11.42
C ALA A 28 -5.21 -9.45 10.29
N GLU A 29 -6.34 -10.07 10.62
CA GLU A 29 -7.40 -10.45 9.66
C GLU A 29 -8.12 -9.25 9.06
N LYS A 30 -8.20 -8.14 9.81
CA LYS A 30 -8.74 -6.87 9.32
C LYS A 30 -7.81 -6.20 8.31
N VAL A 31 -6.50 -6.24 8.57
CA VAL A 31 -5.51 -5.51 7.78
C VAL A 31 -5.04 -6.31 6.57
N LEU A 32 -4.76 -7.59 6.72
CA LEU A 32 -4.05 -8.39 5.73
C LEU A 32 -5.00 -9.00 4.69
N GLY A 33 -4.56 -9.02 3.44
CA GLY A 33 -5.20 -9.79 2.38
C GLY A 33 -4.93 -11.29 2.52
N PRO A 34 -5.58 -12.13 1.68
CA PRO A 34 -5.51 -13.59 1.81
C PRO A 34 -4.08 -14.16 1.71
N ASP A 35 -3.28 -13.68 0.76
CA ASP A 35 -1.90 -14.15 0.58
C ASP A 35 -0.97 -13.64 1.68
N GLU A 36 -1.18 -12.40 2.11
CA GLU A 36 -0.45 -11.84 3.23
C GLU A 36 -0.76 -12.58 4.53
N LEU A 37 -2.01 -12.97 4.79
CA LEU A 37 -2.39 -13.75 5.96
C LEU A 37 -1.66 -15.09 6.01
N ARG A 38 -1.60 -15.80 4.87
CA ARG A 38 -0.86 -17.04 4.75
C ARG A 38 0.62 -16.86 5.12
N ILE A 39 1.26 -15.80 4.62
CA ILE A 39 2.67 -15.48 4.94
C ILE A 39 2.82 -15.08 6.41
N TYR A 40 1.89 -14.28 6.93
CA TYR A 40 1.86 -13.83 8.31
C TYR A 40 1.79 -15.02 9.27
N HIS A 41 0.88 -15.97 9.06
CA HIS A 41 0.77 -17.16 9.90
C HIS A 41 2.05 -18.00 9.86
N ALA A 42 2.65 -18.19 8.68
CA ALA A 42 3.92 -18.91 8.54
C ALA A 42 5.07 -18.22 9.29
N ARG A 43 5.13 -16.88 9.28
CA ARG A 43 6.13 -16.10 10.03
C ARG A 43 5.86 -16.12 11.53
N GLN A 44 4.61 -15.96 11.94
CA GLN A 44 4.18 -15.98 13.33
C GLN A 44 4.46 -17.33 13.99
N ALA A 45 4.21 -18.44 13.29
CA ALA A 45 4.51 -19.79 13.76
C ALA A 45 6.02 -20.00 14.04
N ARG A 46 6.89 -19.30 13.30
CA ARG A 46 8.34 -19.31 13.55
C ARG A 46 8.74 -18.39 14.72
N SER A 47 8.10 -17.24 14.84
CA SER A 47 8.30 -16.28 15.92
C SER A 47 7.22 -15.22 15.92
N ALA A 48 6.64 -14.95 17.09
CA ALA A 48 5.67 -13.86 17.27
C ALA A 48 6.24 -12.50 16.81
N ALA A 49 7.52 -12.23 17.06
CA ALA A 49 8.19 -11.00 16.62
C ALA A 49 8.23 -10.88 15.09
N ARG A 50 8.48 -11.97 14.37
CA ARG A 50 8.50 -11.97 12.89
C ARG A 50 7.11 -11.80 12.28
N GLY A 51 6.09 -12.36 12.93
CA GLY A 51 4.69 -12.12 12.55
C GLY A 51 4.31 -10.65 12.75
N LEU A 52 4.68 -10.08 13.90
CA LEU A 52 4.38 -8.69 14.23
C LEU A 52 5.09 -7.69 13.31
N ALA A 53 6.39 -7.89 13.04
CA ALA A 53 7.15 -7.06 12.10
C ALA A 53 6.55 -7.13 10.68
N PHE A 54 6.14 -8.34 10.25
CA PHE A 54 5.44 -8.49 8.97
C PHE A 54 4.12 -7.71 8.95
N LEU A 55 3.28 -7.81 9.97
CA LEU A 55 2.04 -7.04 10.05
C LEU A 55 2.30 -5.52 10.04
N ALA A 56 3.30 -5.05 10.77
CA ALA A 56 3.67 -3.63 10.81
C ALA A 56 4.11 -3.10 9.45
N THR A 57 4.95 -3.84 8.73
CA THR A 57 5.38 -3.46 7.37
C THR A 57 4.21 -3.41 6.39
N ARG A 58 3.25 -4.35 6.46
CA ARG A 58 2.06 -4.32 5.60
C ARG A 58 1.10 -3.20 5.93
N PHE A 59 0.95 -2.88 7.21
CA PHE A 59 0.18 -1.72 7.63
C PHE A 59 0.79 -0.43 7.07
N SER A 60 2.11 -0.23 7.25
CA SER A 60 2.86 0.91 6.72
C SER A 60 2.74 1.02 5.19
N ALA A 61 2.92 -0.10 4.46
CA ALA A 61 2.84 -0.11 3.00
C ALA A 61 1.45 0.28 2.48
N LYS A 62 0.38 -0.17 3.15
CA LYS A 62 -1.00 0.17 2.77
C LYS A 62 -1.35 1.62 3.05
N GLU A 63 -0.91 2.17 4.18
CA GLU A 63 -1.04 3.60 4.49
C GLU A 63 -0.28 4.45 3.46
N ALA A 64 0.98 4.12 3.18
CA ALA A 64 1.80 4.80 2.18
C ALA A 64 1.15 4.74 0.79
N PHE A 65 0.66 3.57 0.37
CA PHE A 65 -0.04 3.44 -0.91
C PHE A 65 -1.31 4.29 -0.96
N SER A 66 -2.14 4.26 0.09
CA SER A 66 -3.38 5.02 0.16
C SER A 66 -3.18 6.53 0.00
N LYS A 67 -2.06 7.04 0.54
CA LYS A 67 -1.62 8.44 0.39
C LYS A 67 -1.14 8.71 -1.05
N ALA A 68 -0.35 7.80 -1.63
CA ALA A 68 0.18 7.95 -2.98
C ALA A 68 -0.93 8.01 -4.05
N ILE A 69 -2.04 7.29 -3.85
CA ILE A 69 -3.19 7.32 -4.76
C ILE A 69 -4.25 8.38 -4.39
N GLY A 70 -4.00 9.21 -3.37
CA GLY A 70 -4.86 10.34 -3.00
C GLY A 70 -6.21 9.99 -2.35
N LEU A 71 -6.50 8.71 -2.11
CA LEU A 71 -7.77 8.29 -1.48
C LEU A 71 -7.71 8.26 0.04
N GLY A 72 -6.54 8.04 0.64
CA GLY A 72 -6.47 7.59 2.03
C GLY A 72 -7.20 6.24 2.21
N MET A 73 -7.58 5.90 3.44
CA MET A 73 -8.31 4.66 3.73
C MET A 73 -9.83 4.81 3.50
N HIS A 74 -10.19 5.37 2.35
CA HIS A 74 -11.56 5.57 1.89
C HIS A 74 -11.83 4.74 0.64
N TRP A 75 -13.06 4.20 0.54
CA TRP A 75 -13.47 3.36 -0.58
C TRP A 75 -13.15 4.00 -1.95
N PRO A 76 -12.65 3.23 -2.94
CA PRO A 76 -12.46 1.77 -2.95
C PRO A 76 -11.20 1.27 -2.22
N MET A 77 -10.35 2.16 -1.72
CA MET A 77 -9.18 1.77 -0.94
C MET A 77 -9.61 1.24 0.44
N THR A 78 -9.45 -0.06 0.63
CA THR A 78 -9.61 -0.73 1.92
C THR A 78 -8.38 -1.56 2.23
N TRP A 79 -8.19 -1.89 3.50
CA TRP A 79 -7.04 -2.68 3.95
C TRP A 79 -6.82 -3.96 3.15
N ARG A 80 -7.90 -4.73 2.90
CA ARG A 80 -7.80 -6.04 2.25
C ARG A 80 -7.81 -5.97 0.73
N ALA A 81 -8.24 -4.84 0.16
CA ALA A 81 -8.21 -4.63 -1.28
C ALA A 81 -6.78 -4.46 -1.83
N LEU A 82 -5.82 -4.09 -0.99
CA LEU A 82 -4.40 -4.00 -1.33
C LEU A 82 -3.58 -5.04 -0.58
N GLN A 83 -2.72 -5.76 -1.29
CA GLN A 83 -1.68 -6.62 -0.71
C GLN A 83 -0.29 -6.10 -1.09
N THR A 84 0.70 -6.30 -0.22
CA THR A 84 2.12 -6.16 -0.56
C THR A 84 2.82 -7.51 -0.49
N LEU A 85 3.17 -8.01 -1.68
CA LEU A 85 3.83 -9.30 -1.87
C LEU A 85 5.26 -9.08 -2.37
N ASN A 86 5.95 -10.16 -2.74
CA ASN A 86 7.29 -10.10 -3.31
C ASN A 86 7.29 -10.83 -4.65
N LYS A 87 7.97 -10.24 -5.65
CA LYS A 87 8.34 -10.93 -6.88
C LYS A 87 9.30 -12.08 -6.58
N PRO A 88 9.50 -13.04 -7.51
CA PRO A 88 10.52 -14.08 -7.36
C PRO A 88 11.94 -13.55 -7.08
N SER A 89 12.26 -12.34 -7.56
CA SER A 89 13.51 -11.64 -7.28
C SER A 89 13.65 -11.14 -5.83
N GLY A 90 12.58 -11.17 -5.03
CA GLY A 90 12.51 -10.60 -3.69
C GLY A 90 12.02 -9.14 -3.67
N GLU A 91 11.94 -8.47 -4.82
CA GLU A 91 11.44 -7.09 -4.91
C GLU A 91 9.97 -7.01 -4.43
N PRO A 92 9.62 -6.09 -3.52
CA PRO A 92 8.24 -5.93 -3.07
C PRO A 92 7.35 -5.38 -4.20
N MET A 93 6.10 -5.83 -4.24
CA MET A 93 5.10 -5.39 -5.22
C MET A 93 3.74 -5.22 -4.57
N VAL A 94 2.96 -4.26 -5.05
CA VAL A 94 1.56 -4.11 -4.66
C VAL A 94 0.65 -4.92 -5.57
N VAL A 95 -0.39 -5.51 -5.00
CA VAL A 95 -1.42 -6.25 -5.72
C VAL A 95 -2.77 -5.75 -5.23
N ALA A 96 -3.46 -4.98 -6.07
CA ALA A 96 -4.83 -4.54 -5.82
C ALA A 96 -5.82 -5.64 -6.26
N SER A 97 -7.02 -5.62 -5.69
CA SER A 97 -8.09 -6.55 -6.02
C SER A 97 -9.47 -5.87 -5.94
N GLY A 98 -10.45 -6.47 -6.60
CA GLY A 98 -11.83 -5.97 -6.66
C GLY A 98 -11.90 -4.55 -7.22
N GLU A 99 -12.80 -3.74 -6.66
CA GLU A 99 -13.06 -2.37 -7.10
C GLU A 99 -11.84 -1.45 -7.03
N LEU A 100 -10.86 -1.74 -6.16
CA LEU A 100 -9.62 -0.96 -6.13
C LEU A 100 -8.77 -1.24 -7.40
N ALA A 101 -8.71 -2.48 -7.87
CA ALA A 101 -8.00 -2.81 -9.10
C ALA A 101 -8.67 -2.12 -10.30
N GLU A 102 -10.00 -2.24 -10.40
CA GLU A 102 -10.79 -1.58 -11.45
C GLU A 102 -10.60 -0.05 -11.43
N TRP A 103 -10.57 0.56 -10.25
CA TRP A 103 -10.36 2.01 -10.09
C TRP A 103 -8.97 2.46 -10.56
N LEU A 104 -7.93 1.68 -10.28
CA LEU A 104 -6.55 1.93 -10.71
C LEU A 104 -6.40 1.75 -12.23
N ASP A 105 -6.93 0.66 -12.77
CA ASP A 105 -6.89 0.34 -14.20
C ASP A 105 -7.60 1.41 -15.04
N ALA A 106 -8.78 1.86 -14.59
CA ALA A 106 -9.54 2.92 -15.25
C ALA A 106 -8.79 4.28 -15.30
N ARG A 107 -7.78 4.48 -14.44
CA ARG A 107 -6.94 5.68 -14.37
C ARG A 107 -5.53 5.45 -14.89
N GLY A 108 -5.23 4.25 -15.38
CA GLY A 108 -3.88 3.86 -15.80
C GLY A 108 -2.83 4.04 -14.69
N ILE A 109 -3.23 3.89 -13.42
CA ILE A 109 -2.34 4.08 -12.27
C ILE A 109 -1.64 2.76 -11.95
N THR A 110 -0.31 2.83 -11.91
CA THR A 110 0.56 1.76 -11.39
C THR A 110 1.32 2.30 -10.19
N ALA A 111 1.87 1.42 -9.34
CA ALA A 111 2.68 1.88 -8.21
C ALA A 111 3.85 0.96 -7.91
N ARG A 112 4.93 1.57 -7.43
CA ARG A 112 6.10 0.89 -6.88
C ARG A 112 6.16 1.15 -5.39
N VAL A 113 6.54 0.12 -4.64
CA VAL A 113 6.66 0.20 -3.19
C VAL A 113 8.06 -0.25 -2.78
N THR A 114 8.60 0.37 -1.74
CA THR A 114 9.74 -0.17 -0.99
C THR A 114 9.42 -0.13 0.49
N ILE A 115 9.97 -1.08 1.23
CA ILE A 115 9.73 -1.29 2.65
C ILE A 115 11.08 -1.49 3.31
N SER A 116 11.28 -0.82 4.45
CA SER A 116 12.38 -1.10 5.37
C SER A 116 11.80 -1.24 6.77
N ASP A 117 12.33 -2.16 7.55
CA ASP A 117 12.03 -2.27 8.97
C ASP A 117 13.29 -2.48 9.77
N GLU A 118 13.21 -2.06 11.03
CA GLU A 118 14.13 -2.41 12.09
C GLU A 118 13.31 -2.77 13.33
N ARG A 119 13.95 -3.16 14.43
CA ARG A 119 13.30 -3.66 15.65
C ARG A 119 12.04 -2.88 16.06
N ASP A 120 12.12 -1.55 16.05
CA ASP A 120 11.08 -0.69 16.62
C ASP A 120 10.18 -0.02 15.57
N TYR A 121 10.61 0.03 14.32
CA TYR A 121 9.93 0.80 13.27
C TYR A 121 9.87 0.07 11.95
N ALA A 122 8.75 0.22 11.26
CA ALA A 122 8.61 -0.11 9.84
C ALA A 122 8.32 1.17 9.07
N VAL A 123 8.95 1.34 7.91
CA VAL A 123 8.76 2.46 7.00
C VAL A 123 8.52 1.98 5.59
N SER A 124 7.62 2.64 4.88
CA SER A 124 7.32 2.35 3.48
C SER A 124 7.33 3.63 2.65
N PHE A 125 7.75 3.50 1.40
CA PHE A 125 7.66 4.54 0.39
C PHE A 125 6.96 3.99 -0.83
N VAL A 126 6.03 4.77 -1.37
CA VAL A 126 5.27 4.43 -2.58
C VAL A 126 5.35 5.58 -3.56
N ILE A 127 5.59 5.24 -4.83
CA ILE A 127 5.43 6.13 -5.97
C ILE A 127 4.32 5.55 -6.84
N ALA A 128 3.25 6.31 -7.03
CA ALA A 128 2.21 6.02 -7.99
C ALA A 128 2.48 6.78 -9.30
N GLU A 129 2.40 6.09 -10.43
CA GLU A 129 2.67 6.62 -11.77
C GLU A 129 1.42 6.42 -12.63
N THR A 130 1.12 7.38 -13.50
CA THR A 130 0.07 7.26 -14.50
C THR A 130 0.60 7.61 -15.89
N VAL A 131 -0.05 7.09 -16.93
CA VAL A 131 0.10 7.60 -18.29
C VAL A 131 -0.70 8.90 -18.36
N GLN A 132 -0.01 10.04 -18.38
CA GLN A 132 -0.68 11.30 -18.71
C GLN A 132 -1.41 11.12 -20.05
N ALA A 133 -2.72 11.36 -20.08
CA ALA A 133 -3.29 11.97 -21.26
C ALA A 133 -2.66 13.35 -21.31
N GLU A 134 -1.88 13.66 -22.35
CA GLU A 134 -1.44 15.03 -22.59
C GLU A 134 -2.69 15.92 -22.50
N ASP A 135 -2.65 16.90 -21.61
CA ASP A 135 -3.75 17.85 -21.48
C ASP A 135 -4.04 18.43 -22.85
N ALA A 136 -5.27 18.17 -23.32
CA ALA A 136 -5.89 18.83 -24.45
C ALA A 136 -6.15 20.31 -24.12
N THR A 137 -5.08 21.07 -23.88
CA THR A 137 -5.09 22.53 -23.88
C THR A 137 -4.28 23.02 -25.07
N SER A 138 -4.62 22.54 -26.27
CA SER A 138 -4.56 23.36 -27.47
C SER A 138 -5.89 24.12 -27.57
N ALA A 139 -6.05 25.17 -26.77
CA ALA A 139 -6.97 26.23 -27.19
C ALA A 139 -6.31 26.89 -28.41
N PRO A 140 -6.96 26.93 -29.58
CA PRO A 140 -6.41 27.61 -30.73
C PRO A 140 -6.32 29.10 -30.44
N ASP A 141 -5.23 29.67 -30.94
CA ASP A 141 -5.02 31.08 -31.16
C ASP A 141 -6.34 31.78 -31.57
N SER A 142 -6.79 32.71 -30.75
CA SER A 142 -7.81 33.69 -31.17
C SER A 142 -7.15 35.05 -31.23
N ASP A 143 -6.55 35.27 -32.39
CA ASP A 143 -6.42 36.56 -33.02
C ASP A 143 -7.68 37.43 -32.85
N VAL A 144 -7.51 38.75 -33.01
CA VAL A 144 -8.52 39.81 -33.22
C VAL A 144 -8.87 40.70 -32.00
N ARG A 145 -7.96 41.60 -31.62
CA ARG A 145 -8.01 43.08 -31.86
C ARG A 145 -6.98 43.86 -31.03
#